data_AF-A0A7J9GXL1-F1
#
_entry.id   AF-A0A7J9GXL1-F1
#
_cell.length_a   1.000
_cell.length_b   1.000
_cell.length_c   1.000
_cell.angle_alpha   90.00
_cell.angle_beta   90.00
_cell.angle_gamma   90.00
#
_symmetry.space_group_name_H-M   'P 1'
#
loop_
_entity.id
_entity.type
_entity.pdbx_description
1 polymer ?
#
loop_
_entity_poly.entity_id
_entity_poly.type
_entity_poly.pdbx_seq_one_letter_code
_entity_poly.pdbx_strand_id
1 'polypeptide(L)'
;MDNPVFLVHRKQDKFLASWLLSTVTDEILVHLTAAKTSFEVWTTFEKRFGTTSNIKIASLRHALYSIKKSSLTVKEYLAKVKSLSDSLMAVGSLVTDREQVSVILSGLPMEYESVR
;
A
#
# COMPACT_ATOMS: atom_id res chain seq x y z
N MET A 1 19.18 30.64 -31.19
CA MET A 1 17.89 30.10 -31.65
C MET A 1 17.47 29.04 -30.66
N ASP A 2 16.34 29.21 -29.98
CA ASP A 2 15.84 28.22 -29.02
C ASP A 2 15.43 26.94 -29.74
N ASN A 3 15.80 25.79 -29.19
CA ASN A 3 15.45 24.49 -29.75
C ASN A 3 13.92 24.29 -29.68
N PRO A 4 13.21 24.19 -30.82
CA PRO A 4 11.75 24.04 -30.83
C PRO A 4 11.28 22.74 -30.14
N VAL A 5 12.09 21.68 -30.19
CA VAL A 5 11.80 20.40 -29.51
C VAL A 5 11.81 20.59 -27.99
N PHE A 6 12.75 21.38 -27.46
CA PHE A 6 12.82 21.71 -26.04
C PHE A 6 11.57 22.47 -25.56
N LEU A 7 11.05 23.39 -26.38
CA LEU A 7 9.82 24.13 -26.06
C LEU A 7 8.59 23.21 -26.01
N VAL A 8 8.50 22.24 -26.92
CA VAL A 8 7.43 21.24 -26.93
C VAL A 8 7.49 20.37 -25.67
N HIS A 9 8.67 19.84 -25.31
CA HIS A 9 8.83 19.05 -24.08
C HIS A 9 8.50 19.86 -22.83
N ARG A 10 8.92 21.12 -22.75
CA ARG A 10 8.59 22.00 -21.62
C ARG A 10 7.08 22.24 -21.49
N LYS A 11 6.36 22.36 -22.61
CA LYS A 11 4.90 22.52 -22.61
C LYS A 11 4.21 21.23 -22.14
N GLN A 12 4.67 20.07 -22.60
CA GLN A 12 4.16 18.77 -22.17
C GLN A 12 4.40 18.53 -20.68
N ASP A 13 5.60 18.79 -20.18
CA ASP A 13 5.95 18.63 -18.76
C ASP A 13 5.04 19.48 -17.86
N LYS A 14 4.79 20.75 -18.22
CA LYS A 14 3.85 21.61 -17.48
C LYS A 14 2.43 21.06 -17.48
N PHE A 15 1.96 20.57 -18.62
CA PHE A 15 0.62 19.99 -18.72
C PHE A 15 0.49 18.75 -17.81
N LEU A 16 1.49 17.86 -17.84
CA LEU A 16 1.53 16.68 -16.98
C LEU A 16 1.58 17.06 -15.50
N ALA A 17 2.38 18.06 -15.13
CA ALA A 17 2.43 18.57 -13.76
C ALA A 17 1.08 19.12 -13.29
N SER A 18 0.41 19.95 -14.11
CA SER A 18 -0.93 20.47 -13.79
C SER A 18 -1.97 19.37 -13.69
N TRP A 19 -1.93 18.38 -14.58
CA TRP A 19 -2.83 17.22 -14.52
C TRP A 19 -2.60 16.42 -13.24
N LEU A 20 -1.35 16.10 -12.90
CA LEU A 20 -1.01 15.41 -11.65
C LEU A 20 -1.49 16.17 -10.42
N LEU A 21 -1.29 17.49 -10.36
CA LEU A 21 -1.75 18.35 -9.26
C LEU A 21 -3.28 18.38 -9.14
N SER A 22 -4.01 18.21 -10.25
CA SER A 22 -5.49 18.17 -10.23
C SER A 22 -6.06 16.88 -9.62
N THR A 23 -5.26 15.81 -9.52
CA THR A 23 -5.69 14.51 -8.99
C THR A 23 -5.54 14.39 -7.48
N VAL A 24 -4.96 15.40 -6.82
CA VAL A 24 -4.60 15.32 -5.40
C VAL A 24 -5.36 16.30 -4.52
N THR A 25 -5.49 15.91 -3.26
CA THR A 25 -6.18 16.70 -2.23
C THR A 25 -5.33 17.88 -1.75
N ASP A 26 -5.98 18.90 -1.19
CA ASP A 26 -5.34 20.12 -0.67
C ASP A 26 -4.24 19.81 0.36
N GLU A 27 -4.39 18.75 1.14
CA GLU A 27 -3.39 18.29 2.11
C GLU A 27 -2.05 17.93 1.46
N ILE A 28 -2.06 17.48 0.21
CA ILE A 28 -0.85 17.08 -0.51
C ILE A 28 -0.28 18.24 -1.32
N LEU A 29 -1.14 19.14 -1.81
CA LEU A 29 -0.76 20.34 -2.57
C LEU A 29 0.24 21.23 -1.81
N VAL A 30 0.09 21.37 -0.48
CA VAL A 30 1.01 22.16 0.37
C VAL A 30 2.48 21.72 0.20
N HIS A 31 2.72 20.42 -0.01
CA HIS A 31 4.05 19.85 -0.14
C HIS A 31 4.62 19.94 -1.57
N LEU A 32 3.78 20.32 -2.54
CA LEU A 32 4.14 20.39 -3.96
C LEU A 32 4.35 21.81 -4.47
N THR A 33 4.19 22.81 -3.59
CA THR A 33 4.35 24.24 -3.92
C THR A 33 5.73 24.59 -4.49
N ALA A 34 6.76 23.80 -4.18
CA ALA A 34 8.12 23.99 -4.70
C ALA A 34 8.44 23.22 -6.00
N ALA A 35 7.56 22.29 -6.42
CA ALA A 35 7.82 21.44 -7.58
C ALA A 35 7.59 22.21 -8.90
N LYS A 36 8.58 22.17 -9.79
CA LYS A 36 8.61 22.91 -11.07
C LYS A 36 8.41 22.02 -12.29
N THR A 37 8.54 20.71 -12.12
CA THR A 37 8.42 19.71 -13.19
C THR A 37 7.48 18.58 -12.80
N SER A 38 6.93 17.88 -13.80
CA SER A 38 6.08 16.71 -13.56
C SER A 38 6.84 15.60 -12.81
N PHE A 39 8.15 15.49 -13.05
CA PHE A 39 9.02 14.56 -12.35
C PHE A 39 9.15 14.85 -10.85
N GLU A 40 9.34 16.12 -10.48
CA GLU A 40 9.39 16.53 -9.06
C GLU A 40 8.06 16.29 -8.35
N VAL A 41 6.94 16.55 -9.03
CA VAL A 41 5.60 16.24 -8.51
C VAL A 41 5.44 14.74 -8.28
N TRP A 42 5.77 13.91 -9.28
CA TRP A 42 5.65 12.46 -9.20
C TRP A 42 6.55 11.85 -8.13
N THR A 43 7.82 12.25 -8.05
CA THR A 43 8.76 11.73 -7.04
C THR A 43 8.37 12.11 -5.62
N THR A 44 7.73 13.26 -5.42
CA THR A 44 7.19 13.66 -4.10
C THR A 44 6.02 12.77 -3.71
N PHE A 45 5.13 12.43 -4.66
CA PHE A 45 4.08 11.43 -4.41
C PHE A 45 4.67 10.08 -4.07
N GLU A 46 5.61 9.59 -4.87
CA GLU A 46 6.24 8.30 -4.66
C GLU A 46 6.91 8.21 -3.28
N LYS A 47 7.63 9.24 -2.85
CA LYS A 47 8.26 9.25 -1.51
C LYS A 47 7.23 9.20 -0.38
N ARG A 48 6.17 10.00 -0.49
CA ARG A 48 5.16 10.13 0.57
C ARG A 48 4.27 8.88 0.63
N PHE A 49 3.70 8.50 -0.51
CA PHE A 49 2.81 7.34 -0.60
C PHE A 49 3.56 6.02 -0.61
N GLY A 50 4.79 5.94 -1.12
CA GLY A 50 5.61 4.74 -1.06
C GLY A 50 5.96 4.37 0.38
N THR A 51 6.37 5.35 1.19
CA THR A 51 6.68 5.11 2.63
C THR A 51 5.42 4.75 3.41
N THR A 52 4.32 5.50 3.24
CA THR A 52 3.04 5.19 3.89
C THR A 52 2.49 3.83 3.44
N SER A 53 2.63 3.47 2.16
CA SER A 53 2.23 2.16 1.64
C SER A 53 3.05 1.04 2.26
N ASN A 54 4.38 1.19 2.34
CA ASN A 54 5.26 0.20 2.96
C ASN A 54 4.97 0.01 4.46
N ILE A 55 4.74 1.10 5.20
CA ILE A 55 4.34 1.04 6.62
C ILE A 55 2.98 0.34 6.75
N LYS A 56 2.02 0.62 5.85
CA LYS A 56 0.71 -0.02 5.84
C LYS A 56 0.81 -1.52 5.51
N ILE A 57 1.65 -1.90 4.55
CA ILE A 57 1.94 -3.31 4.25
C ILE A 57 2.56 -4.00 5.47
N ALA A 58 3.53 -3.37 6.13
CA ALA A 58 4.18 -3.91 7.32
C ALA A 58 3.21 -4.07 8.49
N SER A 59 2.33 -3.09 8.73
CA SER A 59 1.33 -3.17 9.79
C SER A 59 0.28 -4.26 9.51
N LEU A 60 -0.17 -4.39 8.26
CA LEU A 60 -1.08 -5.47 7.84
C LEU A 60 -0.42 -6.84 7.98
N ARG A 61 0.86 -6.98 7.60
CA ARG A 61 1.61 -8.22 7.84
C ARG A 61 1.73 -8.52 9.32
N HIS A 62 2.07 -7.53 10.13
CA HIS A 62 2.15 -7.72 11.58
C HIS A 62 0.80 -8.16 12.18
N ALA A 63 -0.30 -7.54 11.75
CA ALA A 63 -1.65 -7.95 12.15
C ALA A 63 -1.98 -9.39 11.71
N LEU A 64 -1.57 -9.78 10.51
CA LEU A 64 -1.75 -11.15 10.00
C LEU A 64 -0.99 -12.17 10.84
N TYR A 65 0.29 -11.93 11.16
CA TYR A 65 1.11 -12.88 11.91
C TYR A 65 0.85 -12.88 13.42
N SER A 66 0.24 -11.82 13.96
CA SER A 66 -0.11 -11.72 15.39
C SER A 66 -1.52 -12.20 15.72
N ILE A 67 -2.35 -12.48 14.71
CA ILE A 67 -3.72 -12.89 14.93
C ILE A 67 -3.79 -14.26 15.62
N LYS A 68 -4.57 -14.33 16.70
CA LYS A 68 -4.86 -15.55 17.43
C LYS A 68 -6.37 -15.80 17.42
N LYS A 69 -6.79 -17.07 17.43
CA LYS A 69 -8.20 -17.43 17.65
C LYS A 69 -8.66 -16.87 18.98
N SER A 70 -7.90 -17.10 20.06
CA SER A 70 -8.22 -16.68 21.44
C SER A 70 -9.71 -16.86 21.77
N SER A 71 -10.45 -15.77 21.99
CA SER A 71 -11.88 -15.74 22.31
C SER A 71 -12.81 -15.70 21.09
N LEU A 72 -12.28 -15.63 19.87
CA LEU A 72 -13.04 -15.66 18.64
C LEU A 72 -13.56 -17.07 18.36
N THR A 73 -14.74 -17.15 17.74
CA THR A 73 -15.16 -18.39 17.10
C THR A 73 -14.22 -18.72 15.93
N VAL A 74 -14.12 -20.00 15.55
CA VAL A 74 -13.31 -20.42 14.40
C VAL A 74 -13.73 -19.67 13.12
N LYS A 75 -15.03 -19.45 12.93
CA LYS A 75 -15.56 -18.71 11.78
C LYS A 75 -15.09 -17.25 11.76
N GLU A 76 -15.15 -16.55 12.90
CA GLU A 76 -14.70 -15.15 13.00
C GLU A 76 -13.19 -15.02 12.84
N TYR A 77 -12.43 -15.96 13.40
CA TYR A 77 -10.99 -16.03 13.25
C TYR A 77 -10.59 -16.18 11.76
N LEU A 78 -11.16 -17.17 11.07
CA LEU A 78 -10.88 -17.41 9.65
C LEU A 78 -11.32 -16.23 8.78
N ALA A 79 -12.47 -15.60 9.09
CA ALA A 79 -12.94 -14.41 8.39
C ALA A 79 -11.95 -13.24 8.53
N LYS A 80 -11.39 -13.02 9.73
CA LYS A 80 -10.37 -11.98 9.94
C LYS A 80 -9.06 -12.28 9.20
N VAL A 81 -8.56 -13.52 9.24
CA VAL A 81 -7.36 -13.92 8.48
C VAL A 81 -7.56 -13.66 6.99
N LYS A 82 -8.73 -14.04 6.46
CA LYS A 82 -9.09 -13.80 5.05
C LYS A 82 -9.13 -12.30 4.74
N SER A 83 -9.80 -11.50 5.56
CA SER A 83 -9.88 -10.04 5.37
C SER A 83 -8.51 -9.36 5.39
N LEU A 84 -7.59 -9.79 6.26
CA LEU A 84 -6.21 -9.30 6.29
C LEU A 84 -5.42 -9.71 5.03
N SER A 85 -5.61 -10.94 4.57
CA SER A 85 -4.98 -11.45 3.35
C SER A 85 -5.48 -10.72 2.11
N ASP A 86 -6.79 -10.51 1.99
CA ASP A 86 -7.42 -9.74 0.91
C ASP A 86 -6.92 -8.28 0.91
N SER A 87 -6.77 -7.69 2.10
CA SER A 87 -6.24 -6.33 2.25
C SER A 87 -4.78 -6.22 1.79
N LEU A 88 -3.95 -7.24 2.08
CA LEU A 88 -2.56 -7.31 1.63
C LEU A 88 -2.48 -7.48 0.10
N MET A 89 -3.31 -8.35 -0.48
CA MET A 89 -3.37 -8.52 -1.93
C MET A 89 -3.79 -7.23 -2.65
N ALA A 90 -4.76 -6.49 -2.09
CA ALA A 90 -5.22 -5.22 -2.66
C ALA A 90 -4.13 -4.13 -2.72
N VAL A 91 -3.14 -4.18 -1.82
CA VAL A 91 -1.98 -3.26 -1.83
C VAL A 91 -0.75 -3.86 -2.56
N GLY A 92 -0.93 -4.93 -3.31
CA GLY A 92 0.12 -5.57 -4.11
C GLY A 92 1.07 -6.47 -3.31
N SER A 93 0.75 -6.76 -2.04
CA SER A 93 1.51 -7.70 -1.23
C SER A 93 0.88 -9.10 -1.31
N LEU A 94 1.49 -9.98 -2.11
CA LEU A 94 1.03 -11.36 -2.22
C LEU A 94 1.07 -12.08 -0.86
N VAL A 95 -0.01 -12.80 -0.57
CA VAL A 95 -0.11 -13.79 0.52
C VAL A 95 -0.41 -15.12 -0.16
N THR A 96 0.47 -16.10 -0.01
CA THR A 96 0.27 -17.41 -0.64
C THR A 96 -0.69 -18.26 0.19
N ASP A 97 -1.39 -19.21 -0.44
CA ASP A 97 -2.26 -20.14 0.29
C ASP A 97 -1.49 -20.90 1.39
N ARG A 98 -0.23 -21.27 1.13
CA ARG A 98 0.65 -21.91 2.11
C ARG A 98 0.96 -21.00 3.30
N GLU A 99 1.25 -19.73 3.05
CA GLU A 99 1.47 -18.72 4.09
C GLU A 99 0.20 -18.53 4.92
N GLN A 100 -0.95 -18.42 4.27
CA GLN A 100 -2.24 -18.27 4.92
C GLN A 100 -2.56 -19.46 5.83
N VAL A 101 -2.35 -20.70 5.35
CA VAL A 101 -2.50 -21.92 6.16
C VAL A 101 -1.54 -21.91 7.35
N SER A 102 -0.26 -21.55 7.14
CA SER A 102 0.73 -21.48 8.21
C SER A 102 0.33 -20.47 9.29
N VAL A 103 -0.21 -19.31 8.91
CA VAL A 103 -0.72 -18.29 9.84
C VAL A 103 -1.90 -18.83 10.64
N ILE A 104 -2.84 -19.50 9.97
CA ILE A 104 -4.02 -20.10 10.60
C ILE A 104 -3.58 -21.10 11.68
N LEU A 105 -2.72 -22.06 11.33
CA LEU A 105 -2.25 -23.09 12.25
C LEU A 105 -1.45 -22.50 13.43
N SER A 106 -0.67 -21.44 13.19
CA SER A 106 0.12 -20.77 14.23
C SER A 106 -0.73 -19.97 15.22
N GLY A 107 -1.92 -19.53 14.82
CA GLY A 107 -2.83 -18.75 15.67
C GLY A 107 -3.84 -19.60 16.46
N LEU A 108 -3.83 -20.93 16.29
CA LEU A 108 -4.69 -21.84 17.04
C LEU A 108 -4.15 -22.08 18.48
N PRO A 109 -5.04 -22.15 19.48
CA PRO A 109 -4.68 -22.49 20.85
C PRO A 109 -4.31 -23.98 20.99
N MET A 110 -3.62 -24.32 22.08
CA MET A 110 -3.05 -25.65 22.34
C MET A 110 -4.07 -26.80 22.29
N GLU A 111 -5.35 -26.50 22.51
CA GLU A 111 -6.49 -27.41 22.31
C GLU A 111 -6.63 -27.97 20.87
N TYR A 112 -5.95 -27.37 19.88
CA TYR A 112 -5.90 -27.84 18.48
C TYR A 112 -4.53 -28.36 18.05
N GLU A 113 -3.60 -28.66 18.97
CA GLU A 113 -2.25 -29.18 18.64
C GLU A 113 -2.29 -30.42 17.72
N SER A 114 -3.31 -31.27 17.83
CA SER A 114 -3.48 -32.45 16.96
C SER A 114 -3.74 -32.13 15.47
N VAL A 115 -4.06 -30.88 15.15
CA VAL A 115 -4.36 -30.39 13.78
C VAL A 115 -3.25 -29.46 13.26
N ARG A 116 -2.26 -29.13 14.11
CA ARG A 116 -1.16 -28.21 13.81
C ARG A 116 -0.04 -28.85 13.00
#